data_AF-A0A2S9K2Z3-F1
#
_entry.id   AF-A0A2S9K2Z3-F1
#
_cell.length_a   1.000
_cell.length_b   1.000
_cell.length_c   1.000
_cell.angle_alpha   90.00
_cell.angle_beta   90.00
_cell.angle_gamma   90.00
#
_symmetry.space_group_name_H-M   'P 1'
#
loop_
_entity.id
_entity.type
_entity.pdbx_description
1 polymer ?
#
loop_
_entity_poly.entity_id
_entity_poly.type
_entity_poly.pdbx_seq_one_letter_code
_entity_poly.pdbx_strand_id
1 'polypeptide(L)'
;MVFHLGVLRHFAERGLLDSVERISTVSGGSLLVGLLLQQNGMRWPTSERFLSHSLPSLRGALCARSLQWGAVRQLGNPLNWRFLLSRANLLALTLRHEWQVTATLSDLPELPEWSINGTTAESGKRFRFKRRDIGEYTLGYASAMHFPLASALAVSAAFPGGFGPLTLETGLYEWRRREWDAPVEAAEPTTPAFHRLHLYDGGIYDNMGLEPFFDAGRQVPKQEGCYLVCSDAGAPLAPGFDMGPLNAFRLKRIADIMSDQARSLRVRTLVHYLRQEPSFGSYLNINTPVSSNKKCQSAEFASSFPTTLRRLHCDDFDKIAAHGFAVTERVRTEYGLL
;
A
#
# COMPACT_ATOMS: atom_id res chain seq x y z
N MET A 1 1.02 7.80 -2.32
CA MET A 1 1.31 7.65 -3.77
C MET A 1 2.52 8.47 -4.17
N VAL A 2 2.42 9.80 -4.25
CA VAL A 2 3.45 10.64 -4.89
C VAL A 2 4.82 10.60 -4.20
N PHE A 3 4.86 10.54 -2.86
CA PHE A 3 6.13 10.38 -2.14
C PHE A 3 6.91 9.14 -2.60
N HIS A 4 6.22 7.99 -2.74
CA HIS A 4 6.83 6.76 -3.24
C HIS A 4 7.29 6.87 -4.71
N LEU A 5 6.61 7.67 -5.55
CA LEU A 5 7.11 7.95 -6.91
C LEU A 5 8.45 8.67 -6.90
N GLY A 6 8.67 9.57 -5.94
CA GLY A 6 9.97 10.19 -5.70
C GLY A 6 11.04 9.17 -5.32
N VAL A 7 10.71 8.22 -4.46
CA VAL A 7 11.60 7.11 -4.08
C VAL A 7 11.92 6.22 -5.28
N LEU A 8 10.91 5.78 -6.04
CA LEU A 8 11.09 4.93 -7.22
C LEU A 8 11.88 5.66 -8.32
N ARG A 9 11.70 6.98 -8.47
CA ARG A 9 12.52 7.79 -9.37
C ARG A 9 13.99 7.73 -8.98
N HIS A 10 14.31 7.86 -7.69
CA HIS A 10 15.69 7.76 -7.20
C HIS A 10 16.30 6.39 -7.53
N PHE A 11 15.53 5.31 -7.34
CA PHE A 11 15.97 3.96 -7.69
C PHE A 11 16.20 3.80 -9.19
N ALA A 12 15.29 4.33 -10.01
CA ALA A 12 15.40 4.26 -11.46
C ALA A 12 16.62 5.06 -11.99
N GLU A 13 16.90 6.25 -11.45
CA GLU A 13 18.09 7.03 -11.83
C GLU A 13 19.41 6.29 -11.52
N ARG A 14 19.36 5.23 -10.70
CA ARG A 14 20.52 4.39 -10.31
C ARG A 14 20.49 2.97 -10.86
N GLY A 15 19.48 2.60 -11.66
CA GLY A 15 19.34 1.22 -12.14
C GLY A 15 18.86 0.22 -11.07
N LEU A 16 18.49 0.67 -9.87
CA LEU A 16 18.05 -0.21 -8.78
C LEU A 16 16.64 -0.72 -8.99
N LEU A 17 15.81 -0.01 -9.77
CA LEU A 17 14.42 -0.41 -10.02
C LEU A 17 14.34 -1.79 -10.71
N ASP A 18 15.34 -2.12 -11.53
CA ASP A 18 15.44 -3.39 -12.25
C ASP A 18 15.74 -4.58 -11.33
N SER A 19 16.30 -4.32 -10.15
CA SER A 19 16.72 -5.34 -9.18
C SER A 19 15.66 -5.61 -8.09
N VAL A 20 14.47 -5.03 -8.21
CA VAL A 20 13.40 -5.24 -7.23
C VAL A 20 12.82 -6.65 -7.39
N GLU A 21 13.03 -7.50 -6.38
CA GLU A 21 12.53 -8.88 -6.40
C GLU A 21 11.15 -9.05 -5.76
N ARG A 22 10.83 -8.22 -4.75
CA ARG A 22 9.60 -8.34 -3.96
C ARG A 22 9.08 -6.98 -3.55
N ILE A 23 7.76 -6.84 -3.56
CA ILE A 23 7.07 -5.61 -3.19
C ILE A 23 5.92 -5.95 -2.25
N SER A 24 5.76 -5.15 -1.21
CA SER A 24 4.60 -5.22 -0.31
C SER A 24 4.01 -3.82 -0.20
N THR A 25 2.71 -3.69 -0.47
CA THR A 25 2.05 -2.39 -0.49
C THR A 25 0.79 -2.35 0.35
N VAL A 26 0.47 -1.14 0.79
CA VAL A 26 -0.73 -0.83 1.57
C VAL A 26 -1.33 0.44 0.99
N SER A 27 -2.66 0.51 0.92
CA SER A 27 -3.39 1.74 0.62
C SER A 27 -2.93 2.45 -0.65
N GLY A 28 -2.55 3.73 -0.55
CA GLY A 28 -2.03 4.49 -1.67
C GLY A 28 -0.79 3.85 -2.34
N GLY A 29 0.01 3.08 -1.61
CA GLY A 29 1.11 2.32 -2.22
C GLY A 29 0.59 1.27 -3.22
N SER A 30 -0.52 0.59 -2.87
CA SER A 30 -1.12 -0.43 -3.73
C SER A 30 -1.70 0.18 -4.99
N LEU A 31 -2.42 1.30 -4.87
CA LEU A 31 -2.92 2.05 -6.03
C LEU A 31 -1.79 2.49 -6.96
N LEU A 32 -0.69 3.01 -6.40
CA LEU A 32 0.47 3.42 -7.18
C LEU A 32 1.02 2.25 -8.01
N VAL A 33 1.35 1.12 -7.36
CA VAL A 33 1.96 -0.02 -8.05
C VAL A 33 1.00 -0.63 -9.06
N GLY A 34 -0.30 -0.70 -8.74
CA GLY A 34 -1.33 -1.18 -9.67
C GLY A 34 -1.44 -0.32 -10.93
N LEU A 35 -1.43 1.01 -10.78
CA LEU A 35 -1.44 1.93 -11.91
C LEU A 35 -0.14 1.89 -12.71
N LEU A 36 1.01 1.74 -12.04
CA LEU A 36 2.31 1.57 -12.68
C LEU A 36 2.34 0.32 -13.56
N LEU A 37 1.89 -0.82 -13.04
CA LEU A 37 1.80 -2.07 -13.79
C LEU A 37 0.79 -1.95 -14.94
N GLN A 38 -0.37 -1.33 -14.71
CA GLN A 38 -1.37 -1.10 -15.76
C GLN A 38 -0.83 -0.31 -16.94
N GLN A 39 -0.10 0.77 -16.70
CA GLN A 39 0.51 1.57 -17.77
C GLN A 39 1.63 0.84 -18.52
N ASN A 40 2.20 -0.20 -17.91
CA ASN A 40 3.26 -1.01 -18.49
C ASN A 40 2.79 -2.39 -18.98
N GLY A 41 1.47 -2.59 -19.13
CA GLY A 41 0.91 -3.85 -19.65
C GLY A 41 1.13 -5.04 -18.71
N MET A 42 0.95 -4.82 -17.41
CA MET A 42 1.21 -5.79 -16.34
C MET A 42 2.65 -6.29 -16.27
N ARG A 43 3.60 -5.42 -16.61
CA ARG A 43 5.03 -5.67 -16.46
C ARG A 43 5.64 -4.67 -15.52
N TRP A 44 6.59 -5.12 -14.70
CA TRP A 44 7.45 -4.20 -13.97
C TRP A 44 8.31 -3.42 -14.95
N PRO A 45 8.31 -2.08 -14.90
CA PRO A 45 9.08 -1.27 -15.84
C PRO A 45 10.57 -1.35 -15.52
N THR A 46 11.39 -1.29 -16.57
CA THR A 46 12.83 -1.03 -16.40
C THR A 46 13.06 0.38 -15.88
N SER A 47 14.24 0.65 -15.32
CA SER A 47 14.61 2.00 -14.87
C SER A 47 14.44 3.05 -15.98
N GLU A 48 14.90 2.74 -17.19
CA GLU A 48 14.77 3.63 -18.36
C GLU A 48 13.31 3.91 -18.72
N ARG A 49 12.47 2.86 -18.79
CA ARG A 49 11.04 2.98 -19.12
C ARG A 49 10.26 3.69 -18.01
N PHE A 50 10.69 3.52 -16.76
CA PHE A 50 10.11 4.24 -15.64
C PHE A 50 10.31 5.75 -15.79
N LEU A 51 11.55 6.19 -16.05
CA LEU A 51 11.92 7.60 -16.16
C LEU A 51 11.34 8.26 -17.42
N SER A 52 11.47 7.61 -18.58
CA SER A 52 11.09 8.19 -19.87
C SER A 52 9.58 8.21 -20.12
N HIS A 53 8.84 7.24 -19.58
CA HIS A 53 7.42 7.05 -19.90
C HIS A 53 6.52 6.95 -18.67
N SER A 54 6.83 6.04 -17.74
CA SER A 54 5.89 5.70 -16.66
C SER A 54 5.65 6.85 -15.69
N LEU A 55 6.73 7.49 -15.23
CA LEU A 55 6.64 8.61 -14.28
C LEU A 55 5.93 9.84 -14.89
N PRO A 56 6.28 10.32 -16.10
CA PRO A 56 5.53 11.39 -16.76
C PRO A 56 4.05 11.05 -16.99
N SER A 57 3.75 9.81 -17.40
CA SER A 57 2.38 9.35 -17.63
C SER A 57 1.55 9.30 -16.35
N LEU A 58 2.11 8.76 -15.25
CA LEU A 58 1.46 8.76 -13.93
C LEU A 58 1.23 10.18 -13.42
N ARG A 59 2.20 11.09 -13.59
CA ARG A 59 2.03 12.50 -13.26
C ARG A 59 0.85 13.10 -14.01
N GLY A 60 0.82 12.93 -15.33
CA GLY A 60 -0.29 13.42 -16.17
C GLY A 60 -1.65 12.86 -15.74
N ALA A 61 -1.73 11.55 -15.49
CA ALA A 61 -2.96 10.90 -15.07
C ALA A 61 -3.47 11.38 -13.70
N LEU A 62 -2.59 11.46 -12.69
CA LEU A 62 -2.94 11.88 -11.33
C LEU A 62 -3.29 13.38 -11.22
N CYS A 63 -2.75 14.21 -12.12
CA CYS A 63 -3.10 15.63 -12.18
C CYS A 63 -4.39 15.87 -12.98
N ALA A 64 -4.67 15.06 -14.00
CA ALA A 64 -5.86 15.21 -14.83
C ALA A 64 -7.12 14.57 -14.24
N ARG A 65 -7.00 13.45 -13.50
CA ARG A 65 -8.13 12.63 -13.08
C ARG A 65 -8.22 12.50 -11.57
N SER A 66 -9.44 12.42 -11.06
CA SER A 66 -9.74 12.20 -9.64
C SER A 66 -10.37 10.83 -9.47
N LEU A 67 -9.70 9.92 -8.74
CA LEU A 67 -10.26 8.62 -8.35
C LEU A 67 -11.52 8.80 -7.48
N GLN A 68 -11.52 9.82 -6.61
CA GLN A 68 -12.66 10.13 -5.75
C GLN A 68 -13.90 10.56 -6.56
N TRP A 69 -13.72 11.45 -7.54
CA TRP A 69 -14.84 11.89 -8.38
C TRP A 69 -15.27 10.79 -9.34
N GLY A 70 -14.35 9.94 -9.79
CA GLY A 70 -14.70 8.73 -10.53
C GLY A 70 -15.62 7.82 -9.72
N ALA A 71 -15.31 7.56 -8.45
CA ALA A 71 -16.15 6.74 -7.58
C ALA A 71 -17.55 7.34 -7.37
N VAL A 72 -17.64 8.68 -7.28
CA VAL A 72 -18.92 9.38 -7.25
C VAL A 72 -19.67 9.25 -8.58
N ARG A 73 -19.00 9.36 -9.73
CA ARG A 73 -19.62 9.18 -11.06
C ARG A 73 -20.21 7.79 -11.25
N GLN A 74 -19.63 6.75 -10.63
CA GLN A 74 -20.20 5.40 -10.68
C GLN A 74 -21.62 5.34 -10.07
N LEU A 75 -22.00 6.26 -9.17
CA LEU A 75 -23.36 6.35 -8.62
C LEU A 75 -24.39 6.94 -9.60
N GLY A 76 -23.96 7.46 -10.76
CA GLY A 76 -24.87 7.88 -11.83
C GLY A 76 -25.62 6.71 -12.48
N ASN A 77 -25.13 5.47 -12.31
CA ASN A 77 -25.86 4.26 -12.71
C ASN A 77 -26.70 3.74 -11.52
N PRO A 78 -28.04 3.67 -11.64
CA PRO A 78 -28.92 3.17 -10.57
C PRO A 78 -28.58 1.78 -10.04
N LEU A 79 -27.99 0.91 -10.89
CA LEU A 79 -27.56 -0.42 -10.47
C LEU A 79 -26.44 -0.37 -9.42
N ASN A 80 -25.64 0.70 -9.38
CA ASN A 80 -24.54 0.86 -8.45
C ASN A 80 -24.97 1.43 -7.08
N TRP A 81 -26.25 1.81 -6.91
CA TRP A 81 -26.76 2.32 -5.64
C TRP A 81 -26.71 1.28 -4.51
N ARG A 82 -26.70 -0.02 -4.86
CA ARG A 82 -26.44 -1.10 -3.90
C ARG A 82 -25.08 -0.98 -3.20
N PHE A 83 -24.14 -0.24 -3.79
CA PHE A 83 -22.80 0.00 -3.26
C PHE A 83 -22.65 1.35 -2.56
N LEU A 84 -23.73 2.10 -2.32
CA LEU A 84 -23.69 3.41 -1.66
C LEU A 84 -22.97 3.37 -0.30
N LEU A 85 -23.16 2.27 0.44
CA LEU A 85 -22.52 2.01 1.73
C LEU A 85 -21.18 1.26 1.63
N SER A 86 -20.84 0.73 0.45
CA SER A 86 -19.59 0.00 0.17
C SER A 86 -18.79 0.73 -0.90
N ARG A 87 -18.21 1.88 -0.50
CA ARG A 87 -17.47 2.74 -1.45
C ARG A 87 -16.21 2.07 -2.01
N ALA A 88 -15.69 1.00 -1.39
CA ALA A 88 -14.63 0.18 -1.97
C ALA A 88 -15.05 -0.45 -3.31
N ASN A 89 -16.31 -0.91 -3.43
CA ASN A 89 -16.83 -1.41 -4.70
C ASN A 89 -16.91 -0.30 -5.76
N LEU A 90 -17.30 0.92 -5.39
CA LEU A 90 -17.30 2.08 -6.30
C LEU A 90 -15.88 2.46 -6.75
N LEU A 91 -14.89 2.35 -5.86
CA LEU A 91 -13.48 2.54 -6.21
C LEU A 91 -13.00 1.44 -7.18
N ALA A 92 -13.34 0.18 -6.95
CA ALA A 92 -13.02 -0.92 -7.87
C ALA A 92 -13.63 -0.69 -9.26
N LEU A 93 -14.90 -0.25 -9.33
CA LEU A 93 -15.56 0.12 -10.58
C LEU A 93 -14.84 1.28 -11.28
N THR A 94 -14.41 2.29 -10.52
CA THR A 94 -13.66 3.44 -11.06
C THR A 94 -12.32 3.00 -11.64
N LEU A 95 -11.59 2.17 -10.90
CA LEU A 95 -10.31 1.62 -11.36
C LEU A 95 -10.51 0.84 -12.67
N ARG A 96 -11.57 0.03 -12.75
CA ARG A 96 -11.88 -0.76 -13.94
C ARG A 96 -12.33 0.10 -15.14
N HIS A 97 -13.28 1.01 -14.94
CA HIS A 97 -13.94 1.71 -16.04
C HIS A 97 -13.24 3.02 -16.47
N GLU A 98 -12.60 3.72 -15.54
CA GLU A 98 -11.97 5.03 -15.82
C GLU A 98 -10.45 4.97 -15.88
N TRP A 99 -9.84 4.03 -15.15
CA TRP A 99 -8.40 3.80 -15.12
C TRP A 99 -7.97 2.53 -15.86
N GLN A 100 -8.93 1.82 -16.47
CA GLN A 100 -8.74 0.64 -17.31
C GLN A 100 -8.00 -0.52 -16.63
N VAL A 101 -8.03 -0.59 -15.30
CA VAL A 101 -7.50 -1.71 -14.52
C VAL A 101 -8.43 -2.91 -14.68
N THR A 102 -8.20 -3.66 -15.76
CA THR A 102 -9.05 -4.77 -16.20
C THR A 102 -8.41 -6.14 -15.97
N ALA A 103 -7.12 -6.16 -15.64
CA ALA A 103 -6.39 -7.37 -15.32
C ALA A 103 -6.89 -8.08 -14.06
N THR A 104 -6.58 -9.37 -13.97
CA THR A 104 -6.71 -10.19 -12.77
C THR A 104 -5.40 -10.23 -11.98
N LEU A 105 -5.43 -10.77 -10.76
CA LEU A 105 -4.20 -11.02 -10.02
C LEU A 105 -3.28 -12.00 -10.75
N SER A 106 -3.83 -12.95 -11.49
CA SER A 106 -3.04 -13.93 -12.25
C SER A 106 -2.31 -13.35 -13.46
N ASP A 107 -2.58 -12.09 -13.83
CA ASP A 107 -1.87 -11.37 -14.88
C ASP A 107 -0.66 -10.57 -14.35
N LEU A 108 -0.52 -10.41 -13.03
CA LEU A 108 0.60 -9.68 -12.40
C LEU A 108 1.95 -10.31 -12.76
N PRO A 109 3.05 -9.57 -12.94
CA PRO A 109 4.32 -10.19 -13.29
C PRO A 109 4.81 -11.18 -12.22
N GLU A 110 5.65 -12.15 -12.61
CA GLU A 110 6.28 -13.06 -11.64
C GLU A 110 7.30 -12.35 -10.76
N LEU A 111 8.04 -11.41 -11.35
CA LEU A 111 8.99 -10.55 -10.65
C LEU A 111 8.67 -9.06 -10.92
N PRO A 112 8.67 -8.21 -9.88
CA PRO A 112 8.77 -8.57 -8.47
C PRO A 112 7.53 -9.33 -7.99
N GLU A 113 7.70 -10.24 -7.02
CA GLU A 113 6.56 -10.82 -6.31
C GLU A 113 5.87 -9.72 -5.52
N TRP A 114 4.60 -9.46 -5.85
CA TRP A 114 3.83 -8.38 -5.22
C TRP A 114 2.78 -8.91 -4.24
N SER A 115 2.84 -8.43 -3.00
CA SER A 115 1.84 -8.62 -1.95
C SER A 115 1.03 -7.34 -1.73
N ILE A 116 -0.23 -7.34 -2.16
CA ILE A 116 -1.19 -6.27 -1.83
C ILE A 116 -1.82 -6.65 -0.48
N ASN A 117 -1.74 -5.76 0.51
CA ASN A 117 -2.20 -6.08 1.86
C ASN A 117 -3.58 -5.47 2.15
N GLY A 118 -4.42 -6.28 2.80
CA GLY A 118 -5.71 -5.94 3.40
C GLY A 118 -5.80 -6.51 4.82
N THR A 119 -6.91 -6.24 5.49
CA THR A 119 -7.21 -6.75 6.84
C THR A 119 -8.55 -7.45 6.85
N THR A 120 -8.60 -8.69 7.33
CA THR A 120 -9.84 -9.43 7.54
C THR A 120 -10.49 -8.99 8.85
N ALA A 121 -11.75 -8.55 8.81
CA ALA A 121 -12.44 -8.10 10.03
C ALA A 121 -12.74 -9.24 11.00
N GLU A 122 -13.04 -10.43 10.48
CA GLU A 122 -13.46 -11.60 11.26
C GLU A 122 -12.31 -12.19 12.10
N SER A 123 -11.09 -12.18 11.57
CA SER A 123 -9.91 -12.77 12.20
C SER A 123 -8.95 -11.73 12.78
N GLY A 124 -9.05 -10.48 12.36
CA GLY A 124 -8.09 -9.42 12.65
C GLY A 124 -6.70 -9.68 12.04
N LYS A 125 -6.57 -10.58 11.06
CA LYS A 125 -5.29 -10.92 10.44
C LYS A 125 -5.10 -10.24 9.08
N ARG A 126 -3.85 -10.25 8.65
CA ARG A 126 -3.45 -9.75 7.34
C ARG A 126 -4.00 -10.66 6.24
N PHE A 127 -4.90 -10.11 5.44
CA PHE A 127 -5.30 -10.70 4.18
C PHE A 127 -4.32 -10.24 3.10
N ARG A 128 -3.77 -11.17 2.32
CA ARG A 128 -2.87 -10.84 1.22
C ARG A 128 -3.50 -11.20 -0.12
N PHE A 129 -3.25 -10.36 -1.12
CA PHE A 129 -3.54 -10.67 -2.51
C PHE A 129 -2.22 -10.74 -3.28
N LYS A 130 -1.94 -11.89 -3.91
CA LYS A 130 -0.76 -12.15 -4.73
C LYS A 130 -1.17 -12.72 -6.09
N ARG A 131 -0.20 -12.86 -7.00
CA ARG A 131 -0.40 -13.46 -8.34
C ARG A 131 -1.07 -14.84 -8.29
N ARG A 132 -0.66 -15.70 -7.35
CA ARG A 132 -1.10 -17.11 -7.26
C ARG A 132 -2.23 -17.33 -6.28
N ASP A 133 -2.18 -16.66 -5.13
CA ASP A 133 -3.13 -16.90 -4.04
C ASP A 133 -3.63 -15.62 -3.37
N ILE A 134 -4.81 -15.75 -2.77
CA ILE A 134 -5.42 -14.78 -1.87
C ILE A 134 -5.75 -15.47 -0.55
N GLY A 135 -5.63 -14.77 0.58
CA GLY A 135 -6.02 -15.35 1.87
C GLY A 135 -5.21 -14.87 3.06
N GLU A 136 -5.31 -15.62 4.15
CA GLU A 136 -4.60 -15.38 5.39
C GLU A 136 -4.21 -16.70 6.07
N TYR A 137 -3.21 -16.66 6.94
CA TYR A 137 -2.64 -17.87 7.51
C TYR A 137 -3.61 -18.70 8.38
N THR A 138 -4.61 -18.05 9.00
CA THR A 138 -5.61 -18.71 9.85
C THR A 138 -6.72 -19.40 9.06
N LEU A 139 -7.21 -18.78 7.98
CA LEU A 139 -8.26 -19.32 7.12
C LEU A 139 -7.72 -20.22 6.02
N GLY A 140 -6.45 -20.05 5.65
CA GLY A 140 -5.84 -20.66 4.48
C GLY A 140 -5.84 -19.71 3.28
N TYR A 141 -5.48 -20.28 2.14
CA TYR A 141 -5.29 -19.58 0.88
C TYR A 141 -6.13 -20.22 -0.22
N ALA A 142 -6.66 -19.37 -1.09
CA ALA A 142 -7.42 -19.75 -2.27
C ALA A 142 -6.73 -19.25 -3.54
N SER A 143 -7.03 -19.87 -4.68
CA SER A 143 -6.50 -19.45 -5.98
C SER A 143 -6.90 -18.01 -6.33
N ALA A 144 -5.94 -17.24 -6.83
CA ALA A 144 -6.14 -15.87 -7.30
C ALA A 144 -6.57 -15.79 -8.79
N MET A 145 -6.71 -16.93 -9.48
CA MET A 145 -6.81 -17.02 -10.95
C MET A 145 -7.80 -16.05 -11.59
N HIS A 146 -8.98 -15.86 -10.98
CA HIS A 146 -10.03 -14.99 -11.53
C HIS A 146 -10.29 -13.74 -10.68
N PHE A 147 -9.46 -13.48 -9.68
CA PHE A 147 -9.69 -12.36 -8.78
C PHE A 147 -9.31 -11.03 -9.48
N PRO A 148 -10.23 -10.04 -9.59
CA PRO A 148 -9.92 -8.79 -10.27
C PRO A 148 -8.88 -7.96 -9.52
N LEU A 149 -7.85 -7.47 -10.21
CA LEU A 149 -6.82 -6.62 -9.61
C LEU A 149 -7.45 -5.35 -9.02
N ALA A 150 -8.37 -4.70 -9.75
CA ALA A 150 -9.09 -3.51 -9.29
C ALA A 150 -9.76 -3.70 -7.93
N SER A 151 -10.29 -4.89 -7.64
CA SER A 151 -10.89 -5.22 -6.34
C SER A 151 -9.84 -5.30 -5.23
N ALA A 152 -8.68 -5.92 -5.48
CA ALA A 152 -7.59 -5.99 -4.51
C ALA A 152 -7.02 -4.59 -4.19
N LEU A 153 -6.86 -3.76 -5.21
CA LEU A 153 -6.43 -2.36 -5.05
C LEU A 153 -7.44 -1.56 -4.23
N ALA A 154 -8.73 -1.75 -4.51
CA ALA A 154 -9.79 -1.05 -3.80
C ALA A 154 -9.89 -1.47 -2.33
N VAL A 155 -9.72 -2.77 -2.01
CA VAL A 155 -9.61 -3.24 -0.62
C VAL A 155 -8.46 -2.56 0.08
N SER A 156 -7.27 -2.61 -0.54
CA SER A 156 -6.07 -2.08 0.08
C SER A 156 -6.18 -0.59 0.34
N ALA A 157 -6.93 0.17 -0.48
CA ALA A 157 -7.13 1.62 -0.38
C ALA A 157 -8.42 2.07 0.33
N ALA A 158 -9.20 1.14 0.88
CA ALA A 158 -10.46 1.42 1.55
C ALA A 158 -10.24 1.99 2.96
N PHE A 159 -9.76 3.24 3.06
CA PHE A 159 -9.43 3.83 4.36
C PHE A 159 -10.65 3.87 5.30
N PRO A 160 -10.46 3.64 6.63
CA PRO A 160 -11.54 3.63 7.61
C PRO A 160 -12.30 4.96 7.71
N GLY A 161 -13.64 4.90 7.70
CA GLY A 161 -14.53 6.06 7.87
C GLY A 161 -15.14 6.62 6.58
N GLY A 162 -14.59 6.24 5.41
CA GLY A 162 -15.13 6.64 4.11
C GLY A 162 -15.59 5.48 3.23
N PHE A 163 -14.92 4.34 3.29
CA PHE A 163 -15.12 3.22 2.36
C PHE A 163 -15.50 1.97 3.15
N GLY A 164 -16.75 1.51 3.02
CA GLY A 164 -17.17 0.23 3.60
C GLY A 164 -16.36 -0.94 3.01
N PRO A 165 -16.27 -2.07 3.72
CA PRO A 165 -15.41 -3.18 3.33
C PRO A 165 -15.82 -3.77 1.98
N LEU A 166 -14.86 -4.41 1.31
CA LEU A 166 -15.18 -5.36 0.24
C LEU A 166 -15.59 -6.67 0.89
N THR A 167 -16.62 -7.28 0.34
CA THR A 167 -17.15 -8.55 0.82
C THR A 167 -16.68 -9.68 -0.07
N LEU A 168 -16.03 -10.69 0.51
CA LEU A 168 -15.62 -11.93 -0.17
C LEU A 168 -16.49 -13.08 0.32
N GLU A 169 -17.18 -13.76 -0.59
CA GLU A 169 -17.94 -14.99 -0.28
C GLU A 169 -17.00 -16.18 -0.35
N THR A 170 -16.74 -16.83 0.79
CA THR A 170 -15.73 -17.88 0.89
C THR A 170 -16.10 -19.15 0.13
N GLY A 171 -17.41 -19.43 0.01
CA GLY A 171 -17.93 -20.59 -0.73
C GLY A 171 -17.72 -20.53 -2.25
N LEU A 172 -17.28 -19.39 -2.79
CA LEU A 172 -16.92 -19.26 -4.21
C LEU A 172 -15.48 -19.69 -4.50
N TYR A 173 -14.73 -20.14 -3.49
CA TYR A 173 -13.32 -20.46 -3.58
C TYR A 173 -13.02 -21.80 -2.92
N GLU A 174 -12.06 -22.52 -3.50
CA GLU A 174 -11.45 -23.69 -2.85
C GLU A 174 -10.28 -23.21 -1.99
N TRP A 175 -10.40 -23.43 -0.67
CA TRP A 175 -9.40 -23.01 0.30
C TRP A 175 -8.51 -24.18 0.69
N ARG A 176 -7.22 -23.90 0.82
CA ARG A 176 -6.25 -24.85 1.34
C ARG A 176 -5.45 -24.20 2.45
N ARG A 177 -5.17 -24.94 3.52
CA ARG A 177 -4.36 -24.48 4.65
C ARG A 177 -3.23 -25.46 4.90
N ARG A 178 -2.11 -24.90 5.35
CA ARG A 178 -0.96 -25.66 5.84
C ARG A 178 -0.50 -25.11 7.17
N GLU A 179 0.22 -25.91 7.92
CA GLU A 179 0.97 -25.44 9.09
C GLU A 179 2.04 -24.42 8.67
N TRP A 180 2.38 -23.50 9.58
CA TRP A 180 3.18 -22.31 9.27
C TRP A 180 4.50 -22.63 8.57
N ASP A 181 5.22 -23.65 9.03
CA ASP A 181 6.53 -24.08 8.51
C ASP A 181 6.43 -25.25 7.52
N ALA A 182 5.21 -25.66 7.14
CA ALA A 182 5.03 -26.75 6.20
C ALA A 182 5.27 -26.28 4.74
N PRO A 183 5.76 -27.18 3.85
CA PRO A 183 5.87 -26.92 2.42
C PRO A 183 4.52 -26.54 1.78
N VAL A 184 4.55 -25.84 0.64
CA VAL A 184 3.32 -25.41 -0.06
C VAL A 184 2.46 -26.59 -0.46
N GLU A 185 3.11 -27.69 -0.82
CA GLU A 185 2.53 -28.95 -1.27
C GLU A 185 1.77 -29.68 -0.15
N ALA A 186 2.11 -29.40 1.11
CA ALA A 186 1.44 -29.95 2.28
C ALA A 186 0.12 -29.23 2.61
N ALA A 187 -0.32 -28.28 1.78
CA ALA A 187 -1.59 -27.59 1.99
C ALA A 187 -2.76 -28.53 1.74
N GLU A 188 -3.59 -28.74 2.75
CA GLU A 188 -4.79 -29.58 2.71
C GLU A 188 -6.04 -28.72 2.50
N PRO A 189 -7.09 -29.24 1.84
CA PRO A 189 -8.38 -28.56 1.74
C PRO A 189 -8.91 -28.16 3.12
N THR A 190 -9.45 -26.95 3.23
CA THR A 190 -10.07 -26.45 4.46
C THR A 190 -11.36 -25.71 4.12
N THR A 191 -12.28 -25.64 5.08
CA THR A 191 -13.47 -24.81 4.97
C THR A 191 -13.30 -23.61 5.91
N PRO A 192 -13.25 -22.37 5.40
CA PRO A 192 -13.21 -21.19 6.25
C PRO A 192 -14.39 -21.16 7.22
N ALA A 193 -14.14 -20.79 8.48
CA ALA A 193 -15.18 -20.73 9.52
C ALA A 193 -16.28 -19.69 9.23
N PHE A 194 -16.01 -18.74 8.34
CA PHE A 194 -16.90 -17.65 7.98
C PHE A 194 -17.34 -17.78 6.52
N HIS A 195 -18.64 -17.73 6.26
CA HIS A 195 -19.19 -17.74 4.89
C HIS A 195 -18.87 -16.48 4.10
N ARG A 196 -18.57 -15.38 4.80
CA ARG A 196 -18.34 -14.07 4.25
C ARG A 196 -17.21 -13.39 5.00
N LEU A 197 -16.23 -12.85 4.28
CA LEU A 197 -15.16 -12.03 4.86
C LEU A 197 -15.36 -10.57 4.51
N HIS A 198 -15.18 -9.68 5.50
CA HIS A 198 -15.17 -8.25 5.30
C HIS A 198 -13.73 -7.74 5.29
N LEU A 199 -13.26 -7.36 4.10
CA LEU A 199 -11.89 -6.95 3.87
C LEU A 199 -11.76 -5.42 3.90
N TYR A 200 -10.87 -4.95 4.76
CA TYR A 200 -10.53 -3.55 4.97
C TYR A 200 -9.10 -3.23 4.50
N ASP A 201 -8.75 -1.95 4.50
CA ASP A 201 -7.39 -1.46 4.23
C ASP A 201 -6.35 -2.22 5.08
N GLY A 202 -5.22 -2.54 4.46
CA GLY A 202 -4.11 -3.25 5.11
C GLY A 202 -3.47 -2.43 6.23
N GLY A 203 -3.67 -1.12 6.24
CA GLY A 203 -3.13 -0.21 7.24
C GLY A 203 -3.69 -0.41 8.64
N ILE A 204 -4.83 -1.10 8.77
CA ILE A 204 -5.36 -1.51 10.08
C ILE A 204 -4.43 -2.55 10.72
N TYR A 205 -3.88 -3.49 9.94
CA TYR A 205 -2.98 -4.53 10.44
C TYR A 205 -1.51 -4.08 10.45
N ASP A 206 -1.04 -3.50 9.34
CA ASP A 206 0.32 -3.02 9.16
C ASP A 206 0.37 -1.94 8.09
N ASN A 207 0.36 -0.67 8.50
CA ASN A 207 0.41 0.48 7.60
C ASN A 207 1.73 0.64 6.84
N MET A 208 2.79 -0.09 7.24
CA MET A 208 4.08 -0.04 6.56
C MET A 208 4.24 -1.17 5.55
N GLY A 209 3.36 -2.18 5.58
CA GLY A 209 3.46 -3.37 4.73
C GLY A 209 4.73 -4.20 4.97
N LEU A 210 5.33 -4.11 6.16
CA LEU A 210 6.57 -4.80 6.56
C LEU A 210 6.37 -6.27 6.89
N GLU A 211 5.16 -6.68 7.29
CA GLU A 211 4.87 -8.03 7.76
C GLU A 211 5.38 -9.18 6.87
N PRO A 212 5.36 -9.12 5.51
CA PRO A 212 5.90 -10.22 4.72
C PRO A 212 7.43 -10.30 4.75
N PHE A 213 8.13 -9.23 5.13
CA PHE A 213 9.59 -9.13 4.99
C PHE A 213 10.33 -9.01 6.32
N PHE A 214 9.67 -8.57 7.38
CA PHE A 214 10.31 -8.30 8.67
C PHE A 214 9.50 -8.87 9.82
N ASP A 215 10.15 -9.60 10.72
CA ASP A 215 9.56 -10.06 11.98
C ASP A 215 9.84 -9.01 13.06
N ALA A 216 8.84 -8.19 13.38
CA ALA A 216 8.99 -7.14 14.38
C ALA A 216 9.24 -7.66 15.80
N GLY A 217 8.81 -8.89 16.11
CA GLY A 217 9.02 -9.50 17.43
C GLY A 217 10.44 -10.01 17.62
N ARG A 218 11.00 -10.63 16.58
CA ARG A 218 12.38 -11.14 16.56
C ARG A 218 13.41 -10.11 16.10
N GLN A 219 12.95 -9.01 15.50
CA GLN A 219 13.79 -7.92 14.95
C GLN A 219 14.75 -8.40 13.87
N VAL A 220 14.31 -9.36 13.04
CA VAL A 220 15.09 -9.93 11.95
C VAL A 220 14.28 -9.92 10.65
N PRO A 221 14.94 -9.82 9.48
CA PRO A 221 14.27 -10.04 8.21
C PRO A 221 13.78 -11.49 8.11
N LYS A 222 12.62 -11.68 7.49
CA LYS A 222 12.06 -13.01 7.20
C LYS A 222 12.73 -13.68 6.00
N GLN A 223 13.59 -12.96 5.29
CA GLN A 223 14.34 -13.41 4.13
C GLN A 223 15.78 -12.90 4.24
N GLU A 224 16.73 -13.81 4.16
CA GLU A 224 18.15 -13.49 4.20
C GLU A 224 18.64 -13.00 2.82
N GLY A 225 19.70 -12.20 2.80
CA GLY A 225 20.38 -11.77 1.57
C GLY A 225 19.69 -10.68 0.76
N CYS A 226 18.53 -10.17 1.18
CA CYS A 226 17.85 -9.06 0.52
C CYS A 226 18.08 -7.73 1.26
N TYR A 227 18.26 -6.65 0.49
CA TYR A 227 18.27 -5.28 1.05
C TYR A 227 16.84 -4.77 1.25
N LEU A 228 16.44 -4.53 2.50
CA LEU A 228 15.07 -4.14 2.85
C LEU A 228 14.86 -2.62 2.78
N VAL A 229 14.01 -2.14 1.88
CA VAL A 229 13.60 -0.72 1.85
C VAL A 229 12.16 -0.55 2.30
N CYS A 230 11.94 0.28 3.31
CA CYS A 230 10.62 0.72 3.73
C CYS A 230 10.38 2.19 3.36
N SER A 231 9.45 2.43 2.44
CA SER A 231 9.01 3.78 2.08
C SER A 231 7.70 4.11 2.80
N ASP A 232 7.75 5.01 3.77
CA ASP A 232 6.65 5.38 4.65
C ASP A 232 6.14 6.79 4.34
N ALA A 233 4.99 6.85 3.66
CA ALA A 233 4.27 8.07 3.34
C ALA A 233 3.21 8.46 4.40
N GLY A 234 3.20 7.83 5.57
CA GLY A 234 2.24 8.11 6.64
C GLY A 234 2.51 9.45 7.31
N ALA A 235 1.50 10.32 7.33
CA ALA A 235 1.56 11.58 8.06
C ALA A 235 1.80 11.33 9.56
N PRO A 236 2.58 12.18 10.25
CA PRO A 236 2.72 12.10 11.70
C PRO A 236 1.38 12.43 12.39
N LEU A 237 1.16 11.85 13.57
CA LEU A 237 0.00 12.21 14.38
C LEU A 237 0.10 13.68 14.83
N ALA A 238 -0.84 14.52 14.39
CA ALA A 238 -0.87 15.92 14.78
C ALA A 238 -1.07 16.07 16.30
N PRO A 239 -0.33 16.98 16.97
CA PRO A 239 -0.53 17.26 18.40
C PRO A 239 -1.86 17.98 18.64
N GLY A 240 -2.39 17.86 19.86
CA GLY A 240 -3.61 18.54 20.30
C GLY A 240 -4.88 17.68 20.25
N PHE A 241 -5.91 18.17 20.95
CA PHE A 241 -7.25 17.56 21.00
C PHE A 241 -8.27 18.63 21.40
N ASP A 242 -8.86 19.30 20.42
CA ASP A 242 -9.82 20.38 20.61
C ASP A 242 -11.23 19.98 20.12
N MET A 243 -11.73 18.85 20.63
CA MET A 243 -13.04 18.30 20.25
C MET A 243 -13.94 18.17 21.47
N GLY A 244 -15.08 18.88 21.42
CA GLY A 244 -16.14 18.78 22.44
C GLY A 244 -16.66 17.36 22.66
N PRO A 245 -17.30 17.08 23.81
CA PRO A 245 -17.58 15.72 24.29
C PRO A 245 -18.45 14.86 23.36
N LEU A 246 -19.38 15.49 22.62
CA LEU A 246 -20.33 14.80 21.72
C LEU A 246 -19.83 14.71 20.26
N ASN A 247 -18.62 15.17 19.97
CA ASN A 247 -18.10 15.17 18.60
C ASN A 247 -17.74 13.74 18.15
N ALA A 248 -18.42 13.23 17.13
CA ALA A 248 -18.17 11.89 16.58
C ALA A 248 -16.73 11.70 16.04
N PHE A 249 -16.05 12.79 15.65
CA PHE A 249 -14.62 12.75 15.25
C PHE A 249 -13.67 12.40 16.40
N ARG A 250 -14.15 12.37 17.65
CA ARG A 250 -13.37 11.84 18.78
C ARG A 250 -13.01 10.37 18.59
N LEU A 251 -13.94 9.55 18.08
CA LEU A 251 -13.66 8.15 17.77
C LEU A 251 -12.58 8.01 16.68
N LYS A 252 -12.65 8.88 15.66
CA LYS A 252 -11.59 8.96 14.65
C LYS A 252 -10.24 9.30 15.29
N ARG A 253 -10.18 10.30 16.17
CA ARG A 253 -8.93 10.66 16.86
C ARG A 253 -8.37 9.50 17.69
N ILE A 254 -9.22 8.75 18.39
CA ILE A 254 -8.80 7.56 19.17
C ILE A 254 -8.22 6.50 18.21
N ALA A 255 -8.90 6.23 17.10
CA ALA A 255 -8.40 5.31 16.08
C ALA A 255 -7.08 5.79 15.46
N ASP A 256 -6.93 7.09 15.19
CA ASP A 256 -5.69 7.70 14.70
C ASP A 256 -4.54 7.49 15.70
N ILE A 257 -4.79 7.65 17.01
CA ILE A 257 -3.79 7.39 18.07
C ILE A 257 -3.41 5.92 18.11
N MET A 258 -4.38 5.01 18.11
CA MET A 258 -4.13 3.56 18.15
C MET A 258 -3.30 3.11 16.93
N SER A 259 -3.65 3.60 15.75
CA SER A 259 -2.92 3.34 14.50
C SER A 259 -1.49 3.87 14.55
N ASP A 260 -1.29 5.11 15.04
CA ASP A 260 0.04 5.70 15.18
C ASP A 260 0.93 4.96 16.18
N GLN A 261 0.35 4.44 17.28
CA GLN A 261 1.09 3.61 18.23
C GLN A 261 1.54 2.27 17.61
N ALA A 262 0.65 1.62 16.85
CA ALA A 262 0.99 0.38 16.14
C ALA A 262 2.11 0.61 15.11
N ARG A 263 2.02 1.69 14.31
CA ARG A 263 3.08 2.10 13.38
C ARG A 263 4.38 2.41 14.12
N SER A 264 4.33 3.20 15.20
CA SER A 264 5.52 3.61 15.95
C SER A 264 6.28 2.43 16.57
N LEU A 265 5.59 1.36 16.98
CA LEU A 265 6.24 0.12 17.43
C LEU A 265 6.97 -0.60 16.29
N ARG A 266 6.35 -0.71 15.10
CA ARG A 266 6.99 -1.29 13.91
C ARG A 266 8.18 -0.45 13.41
N VAL A 267 8.06 0.88 13.42
CA VAL A 267 9.18 1.77 13.08
C VAL A 267 10.34 1.60 14.06
N ARG A 268 10.08 1.58 15.37
CA ARG A 268 11.15 1.43 16.38
C ARG A 268 11.90 0.11 16.24
N THR A 269 11.19 -0.98 15.98
CA THR A 269 11.80 -2.31 15.79
C THR A 269 12.62 -2.37 14.50
N LEU A 270 12.10 -1.84 13.38
CA LEU A 270 12.86 -1.73 12.13
C LEU A 270 14.11 -0.87 12.30
N VAL A 271 13.97 0.34 12.86
CA VAL A 271 15.11 1.26 13.06
C VAL A 271 16.14 0.66 14.01
N HIS A 272 15.73 -0.11 15.01
CA HIS A 272 16.66 -0.82 15.88
C HIS A 272 17.50 -1.82 15.08
N TYR A 273 16.87 -2.64 14.24
CA TYR A 273 17.56 -3.56 13.33
C TYR A 273 18.52 -2.81 12.38
N LEU A 274 18.05 -1.74 11.73
CA LEU A 274 18.88 -0.96 10.79
C LEU A 274 20.08 -0.28 11.44
N ARG A 275 20.04 0.00 12.74
CA ARG A 275 21.19 0.53 13.49
C ARG A 275 22.25 -0.54 13.77
N GLN A 276 21.85 -1.81 13.85
CA GLN A 276 22.77 -2.93 14.01
C GLN A 276 23.33 -3.35 12.65
N GLU A 277 22.49 -3.36 11.62
CA GLU A 277 22.78 -3.89 10.28
C GLU A 277 22.51 -2.83 9.18
N PRO A 278 23.25 -1.71 9.14
CA PRO A 278 22.96 -0.58 8.23
C PRO A 278 23.10 -0.95 6.75
N SER A 279 23.93 -1.95 6.43
CA SER A 279 24.16 -2.40 5.04
C SER A 279 23.02 -3.26 4.47
N PHE A 280 22.00 -3.58 5.27
CA PHE A 280 20.93 -4.51 4.87
C PHE A 280 19.54 -3.86 4.77
N GLY A 281 19.43 -2.54 4.93
CA GLY A 281 18.16 -1.87 4.64
C GLY A 281 18.13 -0.37 4.86
N SER A 282 16.97 0.21 4.58
CA SER A 282 16.73 1.64 4.69
C SER A 282 15.28 1.95 5.05
N TYR A 283 15.10 3.00 5.85
CA TYR A 283 13.79 3.53 6.23
C TYR A 283 13.63 4.96 5.73
N LEU A 284 12.66 5.17 4.83
CA LEU A 284 12.41 6.43 4.13
C LEU A 284 11.07 7.01 4.60
N ASN A 285 11.10 7.96 5.53
CA ASN A 285 9.88 8.56 6.08
C ASN A 285 9.58 9.91 5.43
N ILE A 286 8.31 10.18 5.13
CA ILE A 286 7.85 11.44 4.54
C ILE A 286 8.14 12.67 5.39
N ASN A 287 8.23 12.52 6.71
CA ASN A 287 8.54 13.59 7.65
C ASN A 287 10.06 13.76 7.86
N THR A 288 10.91 12.96 7.20
CA THR A 288 12.36 13.15 7.27
C THR A 288 12.73 14.50 6.64
N PRO A 289 13.37 15.43 7.38
CA PRO A 289 13.83 16.68 6.79
C PRO A 289 14.94 16.39 5.79
N VAL A 290 15.01 17.13 4.68
CA VAL A 290 16.09 16.94 3.68
C VAL A 290 17.23 17.95 3.85
N SER A 291 17.06 18.91 4.75
CA SER A 291 18.07 19.88 5.14
C SER A 291 18.32 19.85 6.65
N SER A 292 19.48 20.35 7.08
CA SER A 292 19.87 20.48 8.48
C SER A 292 19.08 21.56 9.25
N ASN A 293 18.24 22.33 8.56
CA ASN A 293 17.41 23.36 9.18
C ASN A 293 16.25 22.76 9.98
N LYS A 294 16.03 23.29 11.18
CA LYS A 294 14.94 22.86 12.09
C LYS A 294 13.53 22.95 11.50
N LYS A 295 13.33 23.75 10.44
CA LYS A 295 12.07 23.88 9.67
C LYS A 295 12.33 23.53 8.22
N CYS A 296 12.18 22.25 7.88
CA CYS A 296 12.30 21.79 6.51
C CYS A 296 10.96 21.95 5.81
N GLN A 297 10.81 23.02 5.00
CA GLN A 297 9.54 23.35 4.33
C GLN A 297 9.02 22.22 3.45
N SER A 298 9.89 21.45 2.79
CA SER A 298 9.44 20.33 1.95
C SER A 298 8.88 19.18 2.79
N ALA A 299 9.47 18.89 3.95
CA ALA A 299 8.96 17.90 4.88
C ALA A 299 7.63 18.33 5.51
N GLU A 300 7.53 19.58 5.95
CA GLU A 300 6.28 20.16 6.47
C GLU A 300 5.17 20.10 5.42
N PHE A 301 5.46 20.51 4.18
CA PHE A 301 4.50 20.45 3.08
C PHE A 301 4.07 19.01 2.74
N ALA A 302 5.03 18.10 2.56
CA ALA A 302 4.73 16.73 2.16
C ALA A 302 3.99 15.94 3.26
N SER A 303 4.37 16.12 4.53
CA SER A 303 3.76 15.41 5.66
C SER A 303 2.39 15.95 6.08
N SER A 304 2.10 17.23 5.79
CA SER A 304 0.78 17.84 6.04
C SER A 304 -0.18 17.70 4.87
N PHE A 305 0.30 17.27 3.69
CA PHE A 305 -0.54 17.09 2.52
C PHE A 305 -1.61 16.02 2.79
N PRO A 306 -2.90 16.32 2.55
CA PRO A 306 -3.98 15.41 2.93
C PRO A 306 -3.91 14.11 2.14
N THR A 307 -4.12 12.98 2.83
CA THR A 307 -4.38 11.69 2.17
C THR A 307 -5.68 11.78 1.39
N THR A 308 -5.57 11.88 0.06
CA THR A 308 -6.73 12.08 -0.81
C THR A 308 -6.61 11.30 -2.11
N LEU A 309 -7.77 10.93 -2.66
CA LEU A 309 -7.93 10.34 -3.99
C LEU A 309 -8.44 11.37 -5.01
N ARG A 310 -8.39 12.67 -4.66
CA ARG A 310 -8.69 13.77 -5.59
C ARG A 310 -7.56 13.93 -6.62
N ARG A 311 -7.87 14.64 -7.71
CA ARG A 311 -6.82 15.10 -8.64
C ARG A 311 -5.83 15.99 -7.89
N LEU A 312 -4.57 15.91 -8.26
CA LEU A 312 -3.51 16.74 -7.71
C LEU A 312 -3.27 17.97 -8.59
N HIS A 313 -2.82 19.07 -8.01
CA HIS A 313 -2.14 20.09 -8.80
C HIS A 313 -0.76 19.57 -9.19
N CYS A 314 -0.33 19.87 -10.42
CA CYS A 314 0.99 19.51 -10.93
C CYS A 314 2.12 19.97 -9.98
N ASP A 315 2.03 21.17 -9.45
CA ASP A 315 3.03 21.73 -8.53
C ASP A 315 3.09 20.97 -7.21
N ASP A 316 1.93 20.54 -6.68
CA ASP A 316 1.88 19.73 -5.46
C ASP A 316 2.49 18.35 -5.70
N PHE A 317 2.19 17.75 -6.86
CA PHE A 317 2.81 16.49 -7.27
C PHE A 317 4.33 16.64 -7.31
N ASP A 318 4.85 17.66 -8.00
CA ASP A 318 6.29 17.84 -8.19
C ASP A 318 7.00 18.10 -6.87
N LYS A 319 6.42 18.90 -5.97
CA LYS A 319 6.97 19.14 -4.62
C LYS A 319 7.06 17.86 -3.79
N ILE A 320 6.01 17.03 -3.77
CA ILE A 320 5.98 15.79 -2.97
C ILE A 320 6.93 14.75 -3.58
N ALA A 321 6.96 14.63 -4.91
CA ALA A 321 7.85 13.70 -5.60
C ALA A 321 9.32 14.10 -5.41
N ALA A 322 9.64 15.40 -5.52
CA ALA A 322 10.97 15.92 -5.24
C ALA A 322 11.39 15.67 -3.79
N HIS A 323 10.47 15.81 -2.83
CA HIS A 323 10.75 15.49 -1.43
C HIS A 323 11.05 14.01 -1.21
N GLY A 324 10.26 13.10 -1.81
CA GLY A 324 10.53 11.65 -1.74
C GLY A 324 11.89 11.27 -2.34
N PHE A 325 12.25 11.89 -3.46
CA PHE A 325 13.57 11.72 -4.07
C PHE A 325 14.68 12.21 -3.12
N ALA A 326 14.54 13.42 -2.56
CA ALA A 326 15.55 14.02 -1.70
C ALA A 326 15.72 13.29 -0.36
N VAL A 327 14.65 12.74 0.23
CA VAL A 327 14.74 11.86 1.41
C VAL A 327 15.57 10.61 1.08
N THR A 328 15.32 10.01 -0.09
CA THR A 328 16.07 8.82 -0.52
C THR A 328 17.55 9.14 -0.74
N GLU A 329 17.86 10.27 -1.38
CA GLU A 329 19.23 10.72 -1.58
C GLU A 329 19.97 11.01 -0.27
N ARG A 330 19.28 11.61 0.70
CA ARG A 330 19.83 11.86 2.02
C ARG A 330 20.17 10.54 2.72
N VAL A 331 19.21 9.62 2.82
CA VAL A 331 19.42 8.33 3.50
C VAL A 331 20.53 7.53 2.82
N ARG A 332 20.60 7.58 1.48
CA ARG A 332 21.69 6.98 0.70
C ARG A 332 23.06 7.52 1.12
N THR A 333 23.18 8.83 1.24
CA THR A 333 24.44 9.50 1.59
C THR A 333 24.83 9.27 3.05
N GLU A 334 23.86 9.20 3.97
CA GLU A 334 24.12 9.02 5.40
C GLU A 334 24.42 7.56 5.79
N TYR A 335 23.74 6.59 5.18
CA TYR A 335 23.74 5.20 5.65
C TYR A 335 24.19 4.17 4.61
N GLY A 336 24.41 4.56 3.35
CA GLY A 336 24.67 3.62 2.28
C GLY A 336 23.38 2.91 1.86
N LEU A 337 22.62 3.56 0.99
CA LEU A 337 21.60 2.90 0.17
C LEU A 337 22.29 2.54 -1.15
N LEU A 338 22.06 1.31 -1.62
CA LEU A 338 22.73 0.69 -2.77
C LEU A 338 23.10 1.68 -3.89
#